data_AF-R6C867-F1
#
_entry.id   AF-R6C867-F1
#
_cell.length_a   1.000
_cell.length_b   1.000
_cell.length_c   1.000
_cell.angle_alpha   90.00
_cell.angle_beta   90.00
_cell.angle_gamma   90.00
#
_symmetry.space_group_name_H-M   'P 1'
#
loop_
_entity.id
_entity.type
_entity.pdbx_description
1 polymer ?
#
loop_
_entity_poly.entity_id
_entity_poly.type
_entity_poly.pdbx_seq_one_letter_code
_entity_poly.pdbx_strand_id
1 'polypeptide(L)'
;MLKREEVERIKEKYPKGTPIRLYSMEGEHTVPPGSRGVVDHVDDIGQIHMKWENGSSLALNVEEDRFDIITQQDEISEKKEQEFIDRINEILGKTDFLLLNTSCNTENTSYAAETLLAMHQAFEEVYGEGYVDESYGMVMMPAVVKGTESGIKALALVTLDLESSGEHWGTIFLAPGGPLEQGNAELTEEQKRAIGEYYLPYDYWYTPLVERDHHVNFTDMPEEVVGIRRLVDEYLVTGQAQQMEGPK
;
A
#
# COMPACT_ATOMS: atom_id res chain seq x y z
N MET A 1 -22.55 31.41 10.06
CA MET A 1 -21.45 32.37 10.25
C MET A 1 -20.79 32.04 11.57
N LEU A 2 -19.51 31.67 11.52
CA LEU A 2 -18.76 31.20 12.67
C LEU A 2 -18.67 32.28 13.75
N LYS A 3 -18.69 31.85 15.02
CA LYS A 3 -18.43 32.74 16.16
C LYS A 3 -16.95 33.09 16.19
N ARG A 4 -16.63 34.23 16.80
CA ARG A 4 -15.24 34.70 16.94
C ARG A 4 -14.32 33.64 17.57
N GLU A 5 -14.78 32.95 18.61
CA GLU A 5 -14.02 31.88 19.26
C GLU A 5 -13.72 30.69 18.33
N GLU A 6 -14.62 30.38 17.40
CA GLU A 6 -14.41 29.32 16.41
C GLU A 6 -13.38 29.74 15.37
N VAL A 7 -13.44 30.99 14.89
CA VAL A 7 -12.45 31.57 13.97
C VAL A 7 -11.05 31.59 14.60
N GLU A 8 -10.92 31.98 15.88
CA GLU A 8 -9.61 31.96 16.56
C GLU A 8 -9.06 30.53 16.69
N ARG A 9 -9.91 29.52 16.96
CA ARG A 9 -9.46 28.11 16.96
C ARG A 9 -8.98 27.64 15.59
N ILE A 10 -9.62 28.09 14.51
CA ILE A 10 -9.17 27.79 13.14
C ILE A 10 -7.81 28.45 12.87
N LYS A 11 -7.64 29.72 13.26
CA LYS A 11 -6.36 30.45 13.16
C LYS A 11 -5.23 29.75 13.93
N GLU A 12 -5.54 29.22 15.12
CA GLU A 12 -4.58 28.46 15.94
C GLU A 12 -4.25 27.09 15.32
N LYS A 13 -5.24 26.37 14.78
CA LYS A 13 -5.05 25.04 14.19
C LYS A 13 -4.33 25.10 12.84
N TYR A 14 -4.57 26.16 12.05
CA TYR A 14 -4.05 26.31 10.69
C TYR A 14 -3.24 27.61 10.55
N PRO A 15 -2.10 27.74 11.24
CA PRO A 15 -1.23 28.88 11.06
C PRO A 15 -0.64 28.92 9.64
N LYS A 16 -0.15 30.09 9.23
CA LYS A 16 0.54 30.27 7.95
C LYS A 16 1.68 29.24 7.80
N GLY A 17 1.70 28.56 6.65
CA GLY A 17 2.69 27.54 6.31
C GLY A 17 2.24 26.11 6.62
N THR A 18 1.07 25.90 7.25
CA THR A 18 0.54 24.55 7.49
C THR A 18 0.31 23.85 6.16
N PRO A 19 0.91 22.66 5.92
CA PRO A 19 0.69 21.90 4.70
C PRO A 19 -0.66 21.17 4.77
N ILE A 20 -1.41 21.21 3.68
CA ILE A 20 -2.76 20.65 3.58
C ILE A 20 -2.86 19.77 2.34
N ARG A 21 -3.56 18.64 2.47
CA ARG A 21 -4.04 17.80 1.37
C ARG A 21 -5.55 17.93 1.23
N LEU A 22 -6.02 18.22 0.02
CA LEU A 22 -7.44 18.28 -0.30
C LEU A 22 -8.00 16.91 -0.70
N TYR A 23 -9.15 16.51 -0.17
CA TYR A 23 -9.92 15.36 -0.66
C TYR A 23 -11.14 15.77 -1.49
N SER A 24 -11.85 16.83 -1.07
CA SER A 24 -12.95 17.40 -1.85
C SER A 24 -13.23 18.83 -1.45
N MET A 25 -13.57 19.67 -2.42
CA MET A 25 -14.06 21.03 -2.22
C MET A 25 -15.52 21.10 -2.68
N GLU A 26 -16.41 21.60 -1.83
CA GLU A 26 -17.85 21.63 -2.16
C GLU A 26 -18.14 22.67 -3.24
N GLY A 27 -18.82 22.25 -4.32
CA GLY A 27 -19.26 23.14 -5.40
C GLY A 27 -18.16 23.68 -6.32
N GLU A 28 -16.89 23.31 -6.12
CA GLU A 28 -15.73 23.78 -6.90
C GLU A 28 -14.80 22.61 -7.26
N HIS A 29 -14.25 22.63 -8.48
CA HIS A 29 -13.53 21.49 -9.07
C HIS A 29 -12.18 21.86 -9.67
N THR A 30 -11.80 23.13 -9.63
CA THR A 30 -10.51 23.60 -10.16
C THR A 30 -9.30 23.13 -9.34
N VAL A 31 -9.48 22.77 -8.06
CA VAL A 31 -8.46 22.09 -7.25
C VAL A 31 -8.87 20.62 -7.12
N PRO A 32 -8.18 19.69 -7.80
CA PRO A 32 -8.57 18.28 -7.79
C PRO A 32 -8.27 17.61 -6.43
N PRO A 33 -9.00 16.53 -6.08
CA PRO A 33 -8.63 15.65 -4.97
C PRO A 33 -7.17 15.21 -5.03
N GLY A 34 -6.51 15.12 -3.88
CA GLY A 34 -5.08 14.83 -3.73
C GLY A 34 -4.16 16.06 -3.83
N SER A 35 -4.68 17.23 -4.25
CA SER A 35 -3.87 18.45 -4.35
C SER A 35 -3.27 18.83 -3.00
N ARG A 36 -1.99 19.24 -3.02
CA ARG A 36 -1.31 19.79 -1.85
C ARG A 36 -1.20 21.31 -1.96
N GLY A 37 -1.18 21.95 -0.80
CA GLY A 37 -0.98 23.39 -0.69
C GLY A 37 -0.54 23.76 0.71
N VAL A 38 -0.20 25.03 0.89
CA VAL A 38 0.12 25.58 2.22
C VAL A 38 -0.83 26.70 2.57
N VAL A 39 -1.17 26.80 3.85
CA VAL A 39 -1.98 27.92 4.37
C VAL A 39 -1.22 29.22 4.19
N ASP A 40 -1.83 30.21 3.55
CA ASP A 40 -1.28 31.57 3.47
C ASP A 40 -1.73 32.44 4.64
N HIS A 41 -3.03 32.38 4.97
CA HIS A 41 -3.64 32.98 6.17
C HIS A 41 -5.08 32.47 6.37
N VAL A 42 -5.65 32.69 7.57
CA VAL A 42 -7.08 32.48 7.85
C VAL A 42 -7.72 33.84 8.04
N ASP A 43 -8.84 34.09 7.36
CA ASP A 43 -9.52 35.38 7.43
C ASP A 43 -10.44 35.51 8.65
N ASP A 44 -11.12 36.66 8.77
CA ASP A 44 -11.96 36.98 9.93
C ASP A 44 -13.33 36.31 9.92
N ILE A 45 -13.68 35.60 8.84
CA ILE A 45 -14.89 34.77 8.75
C ILE A 45 -14.59 33.27 8.88
N GLY A 46 -13.31 32.91 8.98
CA GLY A 46 -12.85 31.54 9.23
C GLY A 46 -12.51 30.73 7.97
N GLN A 47 -12.43 31.37 6.79
CA GLN A 47 -11.95 30.68 5.59
C GLN A 47 -10.42 30.60 5.60
N ILE A 48 -9.90 29.46 5.18
CA ILE A 48 -8.47 29.19 5.14
C ILE A 48 -7.98 29.50 3.72
N HIS A 49 -7.27 30.62 3.54
CA HIS A 49 -6.71 31.00 2.25
C HIS A 49 -5.44 30.19 1.98
N MET A 50 -5.38 29.58 0.80
CA MET A 50 -4.37 28.61 0.44
C MET A 50 -3.46 29.10 -0.68
N LYS A 51 -2.26 28.51 -0.74
CA LYS A 51 -1.39 28.49 -1.92
C LYS A 51 -1.27 27.05 -2.38
N TRP A 52 -2.03 26.68 -3.41
CA TRP A 52 -2.04 25.35 -3.98
C TRP A 52 -0.89 25.15 -4.97
N GLU A 53 -0.39 23.92 -5.09
CA GLU A 53 0.68 23.56 -6.03
C GLU A 53 0.31 23.80 -7.49
N ASN A 54 -0.97 23.68 -7.83
CA ASN A 54 -1.49 23.99 -9.17
C ASN A 54 -1.60 25.50 -9.45
N GLY A 55 -1.15 26.36 -8.53
CA GLY A 55 -1.20 27.82 -8.64
C GLY A 55 -2.54 28.45 -8.25
N SER A 56 -3.54 27.65 -7.88
CA SER A 56 -4.82 28.15 -7.35
C SER A 56 -4.63 28.83 -5.98
N SER A 57 -5.54 29.74 -5.67
CA SER A 57 -5.65 30.41 -4.37
C SER A 57 -7.03 30.25 -3.73
N LEU A 58 -7.80 29.25 -4.15
CA LEU A 58 -9.12 28.98 -3.58
C LEU A 58 -9.02 28.66 -2.09
N ALA A 59 -9.86 29.32 -1.30
CA ALA A 59 -9.89 29.16 0.15
C ALA A 59 -10.72 27.93 0.53
N LEU A 60 -10.36 27.30 1.66
CA LEU A 60 -11.10 26.19 2.23
C LEU A 60 -12.13 26.68 3.25
N ASN A 61 -13.28 26.00 3.26
CA ASN A 61 -14.29 26.08 4.30
C ASN A 61 -14.21 24.82 5.18
N VAL A 62 -13.89 24.99 6.46
CA VAL A 62 -13.73 23.89 7.43
C VAL A 62 -15.01 23.07 7.64
N GLU A 63 -16.19 23.65 7.41
CA GLU A 63 -17.48 22.96 7.60
C GLU A 63 -17.96 22.20 6.36
N GLU A 64 -17.42 22.50 5.18
CA GLU A 64 -17.92 21.99 3.89
C GLU A 64 -16.88 21.16 3.14
N ASP A 65 -15.60 21.53 3.23
CA ASP A 65 -14.52 20.87 2.50
C ASP A 65 -13.92 19.72 3.32
N ARG A 66 -13.37 18.72 2.62
CA ARG A 66 -12.68 17.58 3.22
C ARG A 66 -11.19 17.68 2.91
N PHE A 67 -10.37 17.83 3.95
CA PHE A 67 -8.93 18.00 3.84
C PHE A 67 -8.25 17.63 5.16
N ASP A 68 -6.96 17.32 5.11
CA ASP A 68 -6.14 17.03 6.29
C ASP A 68 -4.81 17.80 6.29
N ILE A 69 -4.26 17.98 7.49
CA ILE A 69 -2.89 18.50 7.67
C ILE A 69 -1.92 17.39 7.29
N ILE A 70 -0.99 17.69 6.38
CA ILE A 70 0.08 16.76 6.05
C ILE A 70 1.08 16.76 7.20
N THR A 71 1.21 15.63 7.86
CA THR A 71 2.15 15.42 8.95
C THR A 71 3.52 14.99 8.41
N GLN A 72 4.54 15.07 9.26
CA GLN A 72 5.86 14.51 8.93
C GLN A 72 5.78 12.99 8.71
N GLN A 73 4.88 12.31 9.42
CA GLN A 73 4.67 10.88 9.27
C GLN A 73 4.11 10.55 7.88
N ASP A 74 3.15 11.33 7.39
CA ASP A 74 2.60 11.15 6.03
C ASP A 74 3.69 11.25 4.96
N GLU A 75 4.58 12.24 5.06
CA GLU A 75 5.70 12.39 4.13
C GLU A 75 6.67 11.20 4.19
N ILE A 76 6.92 10.66 5.39
CA ILE A 76 7.76 9.47 5.58
C ILE A 76 7.09 8.24 4.95
N SER A 77 5.80 8.02 5.22
CA SER A 77 5.04 6.89 4.69
C SER A 77 5.01 6.91 3.15
N GLU A 78 4.73 8.05 2.54
CA GLU A 78 4.72 8.18 1.07
C GLU A 78 6.09 7.95 0.44
N LYS A 79 7.15 8.47 1.08
CA LYS A 79 8.50 8.24 0.60
C LYS A 79 8.87 6.77 0.68
N LYS A 80 8.52 6.09 1.77
CA LYS A 80 8.73 4.65 1.93
C LYS A 80 7.91 3.86 0.90
N GLU A 81 6.65 4.22 0.68
CA GLU A 81 5.81 3.57 -0.33
C GLU A 81 6.46 3.66 -1.72
N GLN A 82 6.90 4.85 -2.13
CA GLN A 82 7.57 5.04 -3.41
C GLN A 82 8.88 4.25 -3.49
N GLU A 83 9.71 4.27 -2.44
CA GLU A 83 10.95 3.50 -2.41
C GLU A 83 10.70 1.99 -2.53
N PHE A 84 9.66 1.48 -1.86
CA PHE A 84 9.26 0.08 -1.95
C PHE A 84 8.76 -0.27 -3.35
N ILE A 85 7.92 0.57 -3.96
CA ILE A 85 7.45 0.40 -5.35
C ILE A 85 8.65 0.34 -6.32
N ASP A 86 9.65 1.19 -6.14
CA ASP A 86 10.85 1.19 -6.98
C ASP A 86 11.62 -0.13 -6.85
N ARG A 87 11.82 -0.65 -5.62
CA ARG A 87 12.47 -1.96 -5.41
C ARG A 87 11.67 -3.11 -5.99
N ILE A 88 10.35 -3.09 -5.84
CA ILE A 88 9.47 -4.08 -6.44
C ILE A 88 9.59 -4.05 -7.96
N ASN A 89 9.58 -2.88 -8.59
CA ASN A 89 9.73 -2.76 -10.04
C ASN A 89 11.09 -3.32 -10.53
N GLU A 90 12.17 -3.15 -9.76
CA GLU A 90 13.46 -3.76 -10.08
C GLU A 90 13.45 -5.29 -10.02
N ILE A 91 12.72 -5.87 -9.05
CA ILE A 91 12.51 -7.32 -8.94
C ILE A 91 11.68 -7.79 -10.12
N LEU A 92 10.50 -7.19 -10.32
CA LEU A 92 9.54 -7.57 -11.35
C LEU A 92 10.10 -7.39 -12.78
N GLY A 93 11.00 -6.44 -12.99
CA GLY A 93 11.70 -6.25 -14.27
C GLY A 93 12.61 -7.42 -14.67
N LYS A 94 12.94 -8.30 -13.74
CA LYS A 94 13.77 -9.51 -13.96
C LYS A 94 12.97 -10.81 -13.83
N THR A 95 11.69 -10.73 -13.47
CA THR A 95 10.83 -11.88 -13.19
C THR A 95 10.31 -12.52 -14.47
N ASP A 96 10.47 -13.84 -14.58
CA ASP A 96 9.73 -14.64 -15.56
C ASP A 96 8.37 -15.00 -14.96
N PHE A 97 7.35 -14.25 -15.36
CA PHE A 97 5.99 -14.39 -14.81
C PHE A 97 5.32 -15.73 -15.13
N LEU A 98 5.66 -16.36 -16.26
CA LEU A 98 5.12 -17.67 -16.60
C LEU A 98 5.75 -18.74 -15.72
N LEU A 99 7.06 -18.66 -15.50
CA LEU A 99 7.76 -19.54 -14.56
C LEU A 99 7.28 -19.31 -13.12
N LEU A 100 7.07 -18.05 -12.73
CA LEU A 100 6.53 -17.68 -11.42
C LEU A 100 5.19 -18.35 -11.17
N ASN A 101 4.23 -18.15 -12.07
CA ASN A 101 2.92 -18.75 -11.95
C ASN A 101 2.98 -20.29 -11.95
N THR A 102 3.87 -20.88 -12.76
CA THR A 102 4.09 -22.33 -12.78
C THR A 102 4.62 -22.83 -11.43
N SER A 103 5.59 -22.11 -10.85
CA SER A 103 6.19 -22.46 -9.56
C SER A 103 5.18 -22.34 -8.41
N CYS A 104 4.28 -21.35 -8.45
CA CYS A 104 3.19 -21.22 -7.47
C CYS A 104 2.19 -22.41 -7.49
N ASN A 105 2.08 -23.12 -8.62
CA ASN A 105 1.01 -24.11 -8.85
C ASN A 105 1.53 -25.53 -9.12
N THR A 106 2.79 -25.81 -8.81
CA THR A 106 3.41 -27.15 -8.94
C THR A 106 4.15 -27.52 -7.66
N GLU A 107 4.65 -28.76 -7.57
CA GLU A 107 5.41 -29.22 -6.39
C GLU A 107 6.73 -28.45 -6.20
N ASN A 108 7.30 -27.86 -7.26
CA ASN A 108 8.52 -27.06 -7.16
C ASN A 108 8.20 -25.57 -6.98
N THR A 109 8.10 -25.16 -5.72
CA THR A 109 7.80 -23.77 -5.32
C THR A 109 9.04 -22.88 -5.22
N SER A 110 10.25 -23.38 -5.57
CA SER A 110 11.51 -22.67 -5.27
C SER A 110 11.56 -21.27 -5.90
N TYR A 111 11.16 -21.13 -7.16
CA TYR A 111 11.20 -19.84 -7.85
C TYR A 111 10.17 -18.84 -7.27
N ALA A 112 8.98 -19.32 -6.90
CA ALA A 112 7.99 -18.51 -6.20
C ALA A 112 8.48 -18.10 -4.80
N ALA A 113 9.09 -19.03 -4.05
CA ALA A 113 9.62 -18.76 -2.73
C ALA A 113 10.78 -17.75 -2.75
N GLU A 114 11.71 -17.88 -3.71
CA GLU A 114 12.82 -16.94 -3.91
C GLU A 114 12.32 -15.55 -4.30
N THR A 115 11.33 -15.47 -5.19
CA THR A 115 10.73 -14.20 -5.59
C THR A 115 10.00 -13.54 -4.43
N LEU A 116 9.25 -14.31 -3.65
CA LEU A 116 8.54 -13.82 -2.47
C LEU A 116 9.52 -13.33 -1.40
N LEU A 117 10.61 -14.07 -1.16
CA LEU A 117 11.68 -13.66 -0.25
C LEU A 117 12.34 -12.35 -0.70
N ALA A 118 12.63 -12.20 -2.00
CA ALA A 118 13.21 -10.96 -2.51
C ALA A 118 12.29 -9.75 -2.29
N MET A 119 10.98 -9.90 -2.49
CA MET A 119 10.01 -8.83 -2.22
C MET A 119 9.90 -8.54 -0.71
N HIS A 120 9.94 -9.58 0.14
CA HIS A 120 9.94 -9.41 1.59
C HIS A 120 11.19 -8.67 2.08
N GLN A 121 12.38 -9.01 1.60
CA GLN A 121 13.62 -8.32 1.94
C GLN A 121 13.60 -6.87 1.46
N ALA A 122 13.08 -6.60 0.26
CA ALA A 122 12.87 -5.24 -0.22
C ALA A 122 11.93 -4.45 0.70
N PHE A 123 10.91 -5.10 1.28
CA PHE A 123 10.03 -4.47 2.26
C PHE A 123 10.80 -4.13 3.54
N GLU A 124 11.55 -5.07 4.11
CA GLU A 124 12.32 -4.85 5.34
C GLU A 124 13.41 -3.76 5.17
N GLU A 125 14.04 -3.67 3.99
CA GLU A 125 15.01 -2.60 3.70
C GLU A 125 14.39 -1.20 3.80
N VAL A 126 13.10 -1.06 3.48
CA VAL A 126 12.39 0.22 3.42
C VAL A 126 11.66 0.53 4.73
N TYR A 127 10.94 -0.46 5.27
CA TYR A 127 10.09 -0.29 6.44
C TYR A 127 10.81 -0.63 7.76
N GLY A 128 11.89 -1.41 7.70
CA GLY A 128 12.57 -2.00 8.84
C GLY A 128 12.12 -3.44 9.08
N GLU A 129 12.94 -4.18 9.83
CA GLU A 129 12.60 -5.54 10.29
C GLU A 129 11.50 -5.48 11.37
N GLY A 130 10.64 -6.50 11.39
CA GLY A 130 9.62 -6.68 12.42
C GLY A 130 8.22 -6.25 12.01
N TYR A 131 7.47 -5.68 12.97
CA TYR A 131 6.08 -5.32 12.78
C TYR A 131 5.93 -3.92 12.19
N VAL A 132 4.97 -3.76 11.29
CA VAL A 132 4.40 -2.45 10.96
C VAL A 132 3.10 -2.22 11.75
N ASP A 133 2.81 -0.97 12.04
CA ASP A 133 1.67 -0.54 12.85
C ASP A 133 0.84 0.56 12.13
N GLU A 134 -0.20 1.04 12.80
CA GLU A 134 -1.13 2.07 12.30
C GLU A 134 -0.44 3.36 11.85
N SER A 135 0.78 3.67 12.30
CA SER A 135 1.48 4.92 11.95
C SER A 135 1.87 5.01 10.48
N TYR A 136 1.82 3.90 9.73
CA TYR A 136 2.11 3.89 8.31
C TYR A 136 0.90 4.15 7.41
N GLY A 137 -0.33 4.13 7.94
CA GLY A 137 -1.54 4.30 7.13
C GLY A 137 -1.73 3.15 6.14
N MET A 138 -1.72 3.47 4.85
CA MET A 138 -1.78 2.47 3.77
C MET A 138 -0.41 1.83 3.52
N VAL A 139 -0.35 0.50 3.52
CA VAL A 139 0.90 -0.24 3.29
C VAL A 139 0.70 -1.35 2.28
N MET A 140 1.52 -1.33 1.22
CA MET A 140 1.62 -2.39 0.23
C MET A 140 2.58 -3.49 0.71
N MET A 141 2.15 -4.74 0.64
CA MET A 141 2.89 -5.88 1.16
C MET A 141 2.96 -7.05 0.18
N PRO A 142 4.09 -7.76 0.10
CA PRO A 142 4.17 -9.00 -0.64
C PRO A 142 3.39 -10.12 0.05
N ALA A 143 2.59 -10.83 -0.74
CA ALA A 143 1.70 -11.89 -0.28
C ALA A 143 1.64 -13.07 -1.24
N VAL A 144 1.17 -14.20 -0.72
CA VAL A 144 0.64 -15.30 -1.52
C VAL A 144 -0.88 -15.19 -1.49
N VAL A 145 -1.51 -15.31 -2.66
CA VAL A 145 -2.97 -15.40 -2.80
C VAL A 145 -3.36 -16.77 -3.31
N LYS A 146 -4.53 -17.25 -2.91
CA LYS A 146 -5.13 -18.48 -3.43
C LYS A 146 -6.59 -18.23 -3.74
N GLY A 147 -6.99 -18.43 -5.01
CA GLY A 147 -8.39 -18.44 -5.40
C GLY A 147 -9.14 -19.55 -4.66
N THR A 148 -10.20 -19.21 -3.93
CA THR A 148 -10.94 -20.14 -3.07
C THR A 148 -11.70 -21.18 -3.90
N GLU A 149 -12.16 -20.81 -5.09
CA GLU A 149 -12.89 -21.70 -6.00
C GLU A 149 -11.96 -22.45 -6.95
N SER A 150 -10.98 -21.76 -7.54
CA SER A 150 -10.06 -22.33 -8.53
C SER A 150 -8.94 -23.17 -7.89
N GLY A 151 -8.56 -22.86 -6.65
CA GLY A 151 -7.36 -23.37 -5.99
C GLY A 151 -6.05 -22.87 -6.60
N ILE A 152 -6.09 -21.94 -7.56
CA ILE A 152 -4.90 -21.37 -8.21
C ILE A 152 -4.23 -20.38 -7.26
N LYS A 153 -2.91 -20.49 -7.15
CA LYS A 153 -2.07 -19.61 -6.34
C LYS A 153 -1.32 -18.62 -7.22
N ALA A 154 -1.09 -17.44 -6.70
CA ALA A 154 -0.19 -16.45 -7.27
C ALA A 154 0.55 -15.72 -6.16
N LEU A 155 1.69 -15.12 -6.51
CA LEU A 155 2.22 -14.04 -5.69
C LEU A 155 1.43 -12.77 -6.01
N ALA A 156 1.32 -11.90 -5.02
CA ALA A 156 0.62 -10.63 -5.14
C ALA A 156 1.27 -9.55 -4.27
N LEU A 157 0.90 -8.30 -4.56
CA LEU A 157 1.07 -7.17 -3.65
C LEU A 157 -0.31 -6.80 -3.12
N VAL A 158 -0.51 -6.91 -1.82
CA VAL A 158 -1.78 -6.53 -1.15
C VAL A 158 -1.58 -5.19 -0.46
N THR A 159 -2.52 -4.28 -0.61
CA THR A 159 -2.54 -3.01 0.12
C THR A 159 -3.49 -3.12 1.29
N LEU A 160 -2.99 -2.83 2.48
CA LEU A 160 -3.76 -2.84 3.72
C LEU A 160 -3.85 -1.42 4.29
N ASP A 161 -5.01 -1.07 4.85
CA ASP A 161 -5.20 0.10 5.70
C ASP A 161 -4.92 -0.28 7.15
N LEU A 162 -3.75 0.11 7.66
CA LEU A 162 -3.32 -0.19 9.02
C LEU A 162 -4.03 0.68 10.07
N GLU A 163 -4.58 1.84 9.68
CA GLU A 163 -5.43 2.67 10.55
C GLU A 163 -6.81 2.03 10.74
N SER A 164 -7.24 1.19 9.81
CA SER A 164 -8.47 0.37 9.88
C SER A 164 -8.18 -1.09 10.26
N SER A 165 -7.26 -1.33 11.21
CA SER A 165 -6.94 -2.67 11.73
C SER A 165 -6.44 -3.67 10.67
N GLY A 166 -5.75 -3.20 9.62
CA GLY A 166 -5.24 -4.05 8.54
C GLY A 166 -6.30 -4.41 7.51
N GLU A 167 -7.32 -3.57 7.32
CA GLU A 167 -8.38 -3.81 6.34
C GLU A 167 -7.80 -3.91 4.92
N HIS A 168 -8.25 -4.93 4.18
CA HIS A 168 -7.82 -5.12 2.80
C HIS A 168 -8.39 -4.02 1.89
N TRP A 169 -7.50 -3.33 1.17
CA TRP A 169 -7.88 -2.24 0.28
C TRP A 169 -7.72 -2.59 -1.20
N GLY A 170 -6.67 -3.33 -1.56
CA GLY A 170 -6.36 -3.61 -2.96
C GLY A 170 -5.39 -4.76 -3.15
N THR A 171 -5.36 -5.30 -4.37
CA THR A 171 -4.45 -6.40 -4.74
C THR A 171 -3.95 -6.23 -6.17
N ILE A 172 -2.64 -6.41 -6.35
CA ILE A 172 -1.98 -6.56 -7.64
C ILE A 172 -1.52 -8.01 -7.77
N PHE A 173 -2.13 -8.76 -8.69
CA PHE A 173 -1.79 -10.16 -8.96
C PHE A 173 -0.59 -10.26 -9.90
N LEU A 174 0.44 -11.05 -9.55
CA LEU A 174 1.55 -11.35 -10.45
C LEU A 174 1.17 -12.52 -11.38
N ALA A 175 0.34 -12.21 -12.39
CA ALA A 175 -0.20 -13.18 -13.33
C ALA A 175 0.83 -13.55 -14.43
N PRO A 176 0.59 -14.61 -15.24
CA PRO A 176 1.54 -15.04 -16.28
C PRO A 176 1.92 -13.96 -17.31
N GLY A 177 1.02 -13.01 -17.55
CA GLY A 177 1.23 -11.88 -18.47
C GLY A 177 1.87 -10.64 -17.81
N GLY A 178 2.21 -10.71 -16.52
CA GLY A 178 2.67 -9.57 -15.72
C GLY A 178 1.68 -9.16 -14.62
N PRO A 179 1.98 -8.06 -13.92
CA PRO A 179 1.15 -7.56 -12.82
C PRO A 179 -0.23 -7.10 -13.31
N LEU A 180 -1.29 -7.49 -12.59
CA LEU A 180 -2.68 -7.09 -12.86
C LEU A 180 -3.31 -6.51 -11.59
N GLU A 181 -3.62 -5.22 -11.60
CA GLU A 181 -4.26 -4.53 -10.48
C GLU A 181 -5.78 -4.73 -10.48
N GLN A 182 -6.32 -5.29 -9.39
CA GLN A 182 -7.75 -5.54 -9.24
C GLN A 182 -8.54 -4.22 -9.33
N GLY A 183 -9.56 -4.18 -10.21
CA GLY A 183 -10.41 -3.01 -10.36
C GLY A 183 -9.85 -1.91 -11.27
N ASN A 184 -8.64 -2.07 -11.80
CA ASN A 184 -8.07 -1.13 -12.75
C ASN A 184 -8.89 -1.10 -14.06
N ALA A 185 -9.38 0.10 -14.42
CA ALA A 185 -10.27 0.31 -15.56
C ALA A 185 -9.60 0.05 -16.91
N GLU A 186 -8.27 0.19 -16.98
CA GLU A 186 -7.46 0.05 -18.21
C GLU A 186 -7.16 -1.41 -18.56
N LEU A 187 -7.50 -2.38 -17.70
CA LEU A 187 -7.35 -3.80 -18.00
C LEU A 187 -8.27 -4.23 -19.16
N THR A 188 -7.78 -5.13 -20.01
CA THR A 188 -8.61 -5.75 -21.04
C THR A 188 -9.68 -6.65 -20.43
N GLU A 189 -10.74 -6.92 -21.21
CA GLU A 189 -11.80 -7.83 -20.76
C GLU A 189 -11.29 -9.26 -20.53
N GLU A 190 -10.27 -9.71 -21.26
CA GLU A 190 -9.61 -10.98 -20.97
C GLU A 190 -8.86 -10.96 -19.64
N GLN A 191 -8.16 -9.88 -19.31
CA GLN A 191 -7.45 -9.74 -18.03
C GLN A 191 -8.41 -9.69 -16.84
N LYS A 192 -9.50 -8.91 -16.94
CA LYS A 192 -10.55 -8.85 -15.92
C LYS A 192 -11.18 -10.23 -15.70
N ARG A 193 -11.47 -10.95 -16.79
CA ARG A 193 -12.00 -12.32 -16.72
C ARG A 193 -11.01 -13.27 -16.06
N ALA A 194 -9.71 -13.19 -16.41
CA ALA A 194 -8.69 -14.03 -15.79
C ALA A 194 -8.58 -13.79 -14.27
N ILE A 195 -8.64 -12.53 -13.81
CA ILE A 195 -8.70 -12.24 -12.37
C ILE A 195 -9.92 -12.90 -11.73
N GLY A 196 -11.09 -12.72 -12.35
CA GLY A 196 -12.35 -13.27 -11.86
C GLY A 196 -12.35 -14.80 -11.78
N GLU A 197 -11.94 -15.49 -12.85
CA GLU A 197 -11.98 -16.95 -12.95
C GLU A 197 -10.89 -17.64 -12.12
N TYR A 198 -9.71 -17.02 -11.99
CA TYR A 198 -8.57 -17.67 -11.36
C TYR A 198 -8.37 -17.26 -9.91
N TYR A 199 -8.71 -16.03 -9.54
CA TYR A 199 -8.36 -15.51 -8.21
C TYR A 199 -9.56 -15.07 -7.38
N LEU A 200 -10.72 -14.73 -7.94
CA LEU A 200 -11.85 -14.26 -7.12
C LEU A 200 -12.83 -15.40 -6.77
N PRO A 201 -13.32 -15.49 -5.51
CA PRO A 201 -12.75 -14.88 -4.30
C PRO A 201 -11.38 -15.51 -3.95
N TYR A 202 -10.56 -14.84 -3.14
CA TYR A 202 -9.27 -15.36 -2.67
C TYR A 202 -9.09 -15.22 -1.17
N ASP A 203 -8.28 -16.13 -0.64
CA ASP A 203 -7.54 -15.94 0.62
C ASP A 203 -6.15 -15.36 0.31
N TYR A 204 -5.57 -14.63 1.26
CA TYR A 204 -4.23 -14.07 1.12
C TYR A 204 -3.42 -14.17 2.43
N TRP A 205 -2.10 -14.34 2.27
CA TRP A 205 -1.14 -14.41 3.38
C TRP A 205 0.07 -13.55 3.04
N TYR A 206 0.13 -12.36 3.62
CA TYR A 206 1.26 -11.46 3.46
C TYR A 206 2.49 -11.97 4.24
N THR A 207 3.65 -11.40 3.94
CA THR A 207 4.92 -11.77 4.55
C THR A 207 5.41 -10.83 5.64
N PRO A 208 5.30 -9.48 5.54
CA PRO A 208 5.64 -8.59 6.65
C PRO A 208 4.62 -8.72 7.77
N LEU A 209 5.03 -8.66 9.04
CA LEU A 209 4.08 -8.82 10.13
C LEU A 209 3.36 -7.49 10.44
N VAL A 210 2.06 -7.56 10.65
CA VAL A 210 1.24 -6.40 11.06
C VAL A 210 0.93 -6.52 12.55
N GLU A 211 1.14 -5.45 13.33
CA GLU A 211 0.75 -5.43 14.72
C GLU A 211 -0.79 -5.49 14.84
N ARG A 212 -1.30 -6.50 15.55
CA ARG A 212 -2.74 -6.69 15.86
C ARG A 212 -3.67 -6.85 14.65
N ASP A 213 -3.18 -7.38 13.53
CA ASP A 213 -4.10 -7.77 12.45
C ASP A 213 -5.03 -8.91 12.90
N HIS A 214 -6.30 -8.76 12.55
CA HIS A 214 -7.37 -9.70 12.85
C HIS A 214 -8.00 -10.30 11.58
N HIS A 215 -7.54 -9.90 10.40
CA HIS A 215 -8.09 -10.32 9.11
C HIS A 215 -7.44 -11.58 8.56
N VAL A 216 -6.12 -11.74 8.73
CA VAL A 216 -5.41 -12.89 8.20
C VAL A 216 -5.17 -13.95 9.28
N ASN A 217 -5.76 -15.13 9.08
CA ASN A 217 -5.47 -16.29 9.91
C ASN A 217 -4.29 -17.10 9.36
N PHE A 218 -3.12 -16.95 9.98
CA PHE A 218 -1.93 -17.72 9.64
C PHE A 218 -1.96 -19.17 10.16
N THR A 219 -2.84 -19.54 11.09
CA THR A 219 -2.89 -20.91 11.63
C THR A 219 -3.51 -21.92 10.66
N ASP A 220 -4.43 -21.45 9.82
CA ASP A 220 -5.20 -22.30 8.90
C ASP A 220 -4.66 -22.22 7.46
N MET A 221 -3.43 -21.72 7.31
CA MET A 221 -2.76 -21.56 6.03
C MET A 221 -2.52 -22.94 5.38
N PRO A 222 -2.96 -23.16 4.12
CA PRO A 222 -2.79 -24.44 3.43
C PRO A 222 -1.31 -24.82 3.28
N GLU A 223 -0.98 -26.13 3.39
CA GLU A 223 0.42 -26.61 3.25
C GLU A 223 1.10 -26.18 1.95
N GLU A 224 0.34 -26.09 0.86
CA GLU A 224 0.79 -25.58 -0.43
C GLU A 224 1.22 -24.10 -0.40
N VAL A 225 0.58 -23.26 0.43
CA VAL A 225 0.97 -21.86 0.65
C VAL A 225 2.17 -21.80 1.59
N VAL A 226 2.20 -22.62 2.64
CA VAL A 226 3.36 -22.78 3.52
C VAL A 226 4.59 -23.18 2.70
N GLY A 227 4.43 -24.06 1.71
CA GLY A 227 5.50 -24.46 0.79
C GLY A 227 6.10 -23.31 -0.03
N ILE A 228 5.30 -22.29 -0.36
CA ILE A 228 5.78 -21.07 -1.06
C ILE A 228 6.44 -20.11 -0.06
N ARG A 229 5.85 -19.93 1.13
CA ARG A 229 6.39 -19.05 2.18
C ARG A 229 7.62 -19.62 2.89
N ARG A 230 7.94 -20.91 2.69
CA ARG A 230 8.97 -21.65 3.42
C ARG A 230 10.30 -20.90 3.56
N LEU A 231 10.81 -20.31 2.47
CA LEU A 231 12.08 -19.57 2.52
C LEU A 231 11.99 -18.28 3.35
N VAL A 232 10.85 -17.59 3.32
CA VAL A 232 10.59 -16.42 4.16
C VAL A 232 10.50 -16.83 5.62
N ASP A 233 9.75 -17.88 5.93
CA ASP A 233 9.60 -18.38 7.28
C ASP A 233 10.96 -18.89 7.85
N GLU A 234 11.75 -19.59 7.05
CA GLU A 234 13.13 -20.00 7.39
C GLU A 234 14.04 -18.78 7.61
N TYR A 235 13.94 -17.75 6.77
CA TYR A 235 14.69 -16.50 6.91
C TYR A 235 14.35 -15.78 8.22
N LEU A 236 13.06 -15.64 8.55
CA LEU A 236 12.57 -15.03 9.79
C LEU A 236 13.02 -15.80 11.04
N VAL A 237 13.07 -17.14 10.98
CA VAL A 237 13.52 -17.98 12.10
C VAL A 237 15.05 -17.94 12.28
N THR A 238 15.80 -17.88 11.18
CA THR A 238 17.27 -18.00 11.22
C THR A 238 17.98 -16.67 11.48
N GLY A 239 17.37 -15.51 11.16
CA GLY A 239 17.86 -14.18 11.56
C GLY A 239 19.30 -13.86 11.16
N GLN A 240 19.66 -14.02 9.89
CA GLN A 240 21.05 -13.88 9.43
C GLN A 240 21.19 -12.70 8.45
N ALA A 241 22.04 -11.69 8.65
CA ALA A 241 23.36 -11.71 9.31
C ALA A 241 24.15 -13.00 9.03
N GLN A 242 24.21 -13.41 7.77
CA GLN A 242 25.31 -14.23 7.26
C GLN A 242 25.77 -13.63 5.94
N GLN A 243 26.92 -12.98 5.99
CA GLN A 243 27.82 -12.90 4.85
C GLN A 243 28.04 -14.33 4.34
N MET A 244 27.40 -14.68 3.23
CA MET A 244 27.87 -15.80 2.45
C MET A 244 29.17 -15.35 1.76
N GLU A 245 30.31 -15.68 2.39
CA GLU A 245 31.58 -15.73 1.66
C GLU A 245 31.38 -16.65 0.45
N GLY A 246 31.56 -16.08 -0.75
CA GLY A 246 31.52 -16.81 -2.00
C GLY A 246 32.57 -17.91 -2.05
N PRO A 247 32.39 -18.93 -2.91
CA PRO A 247 33.32 -20.04 -2.99
C PRO A 247 34.68 -19.56 -3.54
N LYS A 248 35.75 -20.07 -2.92
CA LYS A 248 37.13 -19.99 -3.42
C LYS A 248 37.32 -20.78 -4.71
#